data_AF-A0A814F4R3-F1
#
_entry.id   AF-A0A814F4R3-F1
#
_cell.length_a   1.000
_cell.length_b   1.000
_cell.length_c   1.000
_cell.angle_alpha   90.00
_cell.angle_beta   90.00
_cell.angle_gamma   90.00
#
_symmetry.space_group_name_H-M   'P 1'
#
loop_
_entity.id
_entity.type
_entity.pdbx_description
1 polymer ?
#
loop_
_entity_poly.entity_id
_entity_poly.type
_entity_poly.pdbx_seq_one_letter_code
_entity_poly.pdbx_strand_id
1 'polypeptide(L)'
;MILRKYIKALEICNPDILRHLATVYHDLLSHEKSLDFLIDLLQKDQLHDSISLNALDKTITFYDHIYKSHLHQEKFSMIYYLRDLIRVVLLSSDALQTDIQRVQLLQKAGSDQSPFAALVKRLVESNEQMRAQAGKINRLVPQDDNTNHSLILDTKTISSIESTIRNLDRLTKTFHEICSGLTTQILILSDPNDRVSTQDIENIAYQACDKIYKKEDSGPYDSLWNSMYETLSTLINVSNALENGSFDSNMNDQNEKPKQPIYVIAEQLKTSMNESDSIRGRLELKDEELIDLKKMLKSKHDELSELNIRLALNEKKIDNLQKESDEKTNKHQQVLEETRIDAQKKIKQCEEAMGVLQNDNEQLEQEKSALKERLKQLTKTKLVDDIMQKKGGATQKTSGLLSPTSDGGMSLQRQLSSSYNNEGMTGSTVNEQEVAVLRNTVHLLKDELWQLKMSRTTSELSKLPMPQKDTKTTEIADIYKSSTLLLNDLFSTIANYKITGENVAVKQELMRSKMKLVDQTAFNLNTRLNECQSTILPGSTIQTTMKTFSNPQFSKSLTQDRQLAAEIHLPGVNTGGEFDITQEQYRTIMREAIGCV
;
A
#
# COMPACT_ATOMS: atom_id res chain seq x y z
N MET A 1 -16.88 -32.82 25.08
CA MET A 1 -15.63 -32.04 24.96
C MET A 1 -15.50 -31.34 23.60
N ILE A 2 -15.19 -32.04 22.50
CA ILE A 2 -14.77 -31.38 21.25
C ILE A 2 -15.80 -30.39 20.66
N LEU A 3 -17.11 -30.72 20.68
CA LEU A 3 -18.15 -29.81 20.18
C LEU A 3 -18.17 -28.46 20.91
N ARG A 4 -17.89 -28.41 22.22
CA ARG A 4 -17.78 -27.14 22.97
C ARG A 4 -16.51 -26.37 22.63
N LYS A 5 -15.39 -27.06 22.40
CA LYS A 5 -14.15 -26.43 21.87
C LYS A 5 -14.46 -25.76 20.52
N TYR A 6 -15.20 -26.44 19.63
CA TYR A 6 -15.66 -25.85 18.36
C TYR A 6 -16.56 -24.63 18.51
N ILE A 7 -17.63 -24.71 19.32
CA ILE A 7 -18.55 -23.57 19.52
C ILE A 7 -17.79 -22.33 20.02
N LYS A 8 -16.90 -22.49 21.02
CA LYS A 8 -16.12 -21.36 21.55
C LYS A 8 -15.03 -20.87 20.59
N ALA A 9 -14.40 -21.76 19.82
CA ALA A 9 -13.48 -21.34 18.77
C ALA A 9 -14.20 -20.52 17.67
N LEU A 10 -15.37 -20.95 17.21
CA LEU A 10 -16.17 -20.23 16.20
C LEU A 10 -16.64 -18.85 16.68
N GLU A 11 -16.91 -18.68 17.98
CA GLU A 11 -17.27 -17.40 18.58
C GLU A 11 -16.10 -16.39 18.68
N ILE A 12 -14.83 -16.84 18.61
CA ILE A 12 -13.64 -16.04 19.00
C ILE A 12 -12.59 -15.94 17.88
N CYS A 13 -12.52 -16.92 16.96
CA CYS A 13 -11.40 -17.09 16.04
C CYS A 13 -11.16 -15.94 15.05
N ASN A 14 -9.96 -15.88 14.49
CA ASN A 14 -9.66 -14.90 13.44
C ASN A 14 -10.59 -15.11 12.21
N PRO A 15 -11.20 -14.05 11.63
CA PRO A 15 -11.88 -14.07 10.33
C PRO A 15 -11.25 -14.95 9.24
N ASP A 16 -9.91 -14.99 9.14
CA ASP A 16 -9.22 -15.80 8.13
C ASP A 16 -9.21 -17.31 8.45
N ILE A 17 -9.24 -17.68 9.74
CA ILE A 17 -9.45 -19.07 10.18
C ILE A 17 -10.89 -19.50 9.85
N LEU A 18 -11.87 -18.62 10.06
CA LEU A 18 -13.27 -18.88 9.71
C LEU A 18 -13.46 -19.00 8.18
N ARG A 19 -12.80 -18.16 7.38
CA ARG A 19 -12.72 -18.30 5.91
C ARG A 19 -12.11 -19.64 5.50
N HIS A 20 -11.04 -20.07 6.16
CA HIS A 20 -10.39 -21.35 5.84
C HIS A 20 -11.28 -22.54 6.19
N LEU A 21 -11.94 -22.53 7.37
CA LEU A 21 -12.89 -23.57 7.77
C LEU A 21 -14.08 -23.66 6.82
N ALA A 22 -14.54 -22.54 6.25
CA ALA A 22 -15.58 -22.52 5.22
C ALA A 22 -15.19 -23.27 3.94
N THR A 23 -13.89 -23.46 3.64
CA THR A 23 -13.46 -24.30 2.50
C THR A 23 -13.68 -25.79 2.77
N VAL A 24 -13.67 -26.20 4.05
CA VAL A 24 -13.89 -27.58 4.53
C VAL A 24 -15.38 -27.86 4.83
N TYR A 25 -16.27 -26.89 4.55
CA TYR A 25 -17.71 -26.99 4.82
C TYR A 25 -18.38 -28.17 4.12
N HIS A 26 -17.93 -28.57 2.93
CA HIS A 26 -18.54 -29.70 2.21
C HIS A 26 -18.21 -31.06 2.85
N ASP A 27 -17.02 -31.21 3.41
CA ASP A 27 -16.62 -32.40 4.16
C ASP A 27 -17.35 -32.46 5.52
N LEU A 28 -17.48 -31.31 6.19
CA LEU A 28 -18.29 -31.13 7.39
C LEU A 28 -19.75 -31.56 7.16
N LEU A 29 -20.37 -31.16 6.04
CA LEU A 29 -21.72 -31.60 5.63
C LEU A 29 -21.84 -33.12 5.42
N SER A 30 -20.76 -33.80 5.01
CA SER A 30 -20.76 -35.27 4.89
C SER A 30 -20.72 -35.97 6.26
N HIS A 31 -20.05 -35.34 7.22
CA HIS A 31 -19.98 -35.81 8.60
C HIS A 31 -21.26 -35.49 9.39
N GLU A 32 -21.89 -34.35 9.15
CA GLU A 32 -23.21 -33.98 9.68
C GLU A 32 -24.28 -35.02 9.28
N LYS A 33 -24.40 -35.36 7.99
CA LYS A 33 -25.31 -36.41 7.50
C LYS A 33 -25.06 -37.80 8.12
N SER A 34 -23.83 -38.07 8.54
CA SER A 34 -23.47 -39.31 9.23
C SER A 34 -23.95 -39.33 10.69
N LEU A 35 -24.10 -38.15 11.30
CA LEU A 35 -24.75 -37.98 12.60
C LEU A 35 -26.28 -37.98 12.46
N ASP A 36 -26.83 -37.30 11.45
CA ASP A 36 -28.27 -37.30 11.16
C ASP A 36 -28.84 -38.71 11.02
N PHE A 37 -28.11 -39.60 10.33
CA PHE A 37 -28.48 -41.02 10.20
C PHE A 37 -28.54 -41.75 11.55
N LEU A 38 -27.59 -41.50 12.45
CA LEU A 38 -27.58 -42.10 13.80
C LEU A 38 -28.68 -41.50 14.69
N ILE A 39 -29.01 -40.22 14.51
CA ILE A 39 -30.11 -39.54 15.20
C ILE A 39 -31.46 -40.05 14.69
N ASP A 40 -31.63 -40.27 13.40
CA ASP A 40 -32.83 -40.85 12.78
C ASP A 40 -33.07 -42.29 13.23
N LEU A 41 -32.01 -43.12 13.33
CA LEU A 41 -32.07 -44.45 13.94
C LEU A 41 -32.48 -44.40 15.42
N LEU A 42 -31.96 -43.44 16.19
CA LEU A 42 -32.31 -43.26 17.60
C LEU A 42 -33.77 -42.80 17.77
N GLN A 43 -34.24 -41.85 16.95
CA GLN A 43 -35.63 -41.35 16.97
C GLN A 43 -36.67 -42.41 16.56
N LYS A 44 -36.24 -43.49 15.91
CA LYS A 44 -37.09 -44.62 15.47
C LYS A 44 -37.00 -45.84 16.39
N ASP A 45 -36.27 -45.74 17.51
CA ASP A 45 -35.90 -46.86 18.39
C ASP A 45 -35.21 -48.03 17.64
N GLN A 46 -34.52 -47.72 16.54
CA GLN A 46 -33.81 -48.68 15.68
C GLN A 46 -32.31 -48.79 15.97
N LEU A 47 -31.77 -47.95 16.86
CA LEU A 47 -30.35 -47.97 17.26
C LEU A 47 -30.05 -49.14 18.22
N HIS A 48 -29.92 -50.35 17.68
CA HIS A 48 -29.59 -51.58 18.41
C HIS A 48 -28.10 -51.98 18.30
N ASP A 49 -27.60 -52.79 19.24
CA ASP A 49 -26.17 -53.15 19.43
C ASP A 49 -25.41 -53.66 18.19
N SER A 50 -26.10 -54.23 17.19
CA SER A 50 -25.47 -54.68 15.93
C SER A 50 -25.23 -53.58 14.89
N ILE A 51 -25.61 -52.32 15.17
CA ILE A 51 -25.31 -51.18 14.29
C ILE A 51 -23.90 -50.64 14.57
N SER A 52 -23.08 -50.57 13.52
CA SER A 52 -21.68 -50.17 13.63
C SER A 52 -21.51 -48.66 13.82
N LEU A 53 -21.02 -48.26 14.99
CA LEU A 53 -20.65 -46.87 15.31
C LEU A 53 -19.36 -46.39 14.61
N ASN A 54 -18.78 -47.16 13.68
CA ASN A 54 -17.60 -46.80 12.90
C ASN A 54 -17.74 -45.47 12.13
N ALA A 55 -18.97 -45.04 11.79
CA ALA A 55 -19.21 -43.72 11.20
C ALA A 55 -19.02 -42.58 12.20
N LEU A 56 -19.39 -42.79 13.47
CA LEU A 56 -19.21 -41.84 14.57
C LEU A 56 -17.73 -41.69 14.93
N ASP A 57 -16.98 -42.79 15.07
CA ASP A 57 -15.52 -42.76 15.33
C ASP A 57 -14.77 -41.98 14.23
N LYS A 58 -15.08 -42.23 12.95
CA LYS A 58 -14.52 -41.46 11.82
C LYS A 58 -14.84 -39.97 11.93
N THR A 59 -16.07 -39.64 12.30
CA THR A 59 -16.54 -38.26 12.47
C THR A 59 -15.82 -37.56 13.62
N ILE A 60 -15.68 -38.22 14.77
CA ILE A 60 -14.91 -37.70 15.93
C ILE A 60 -13.44 -37.48 15.54
N THR A 61 -12.82 -38.43 14.82
CA THR A 61 -11.44 -38.34 14.35
C THR A 61 -11.25 -37.17 13.37
N PHE A 62 -12.22 -36.94 12.47
CA PHE A 62 -12.20 -35.83 11.52
C PHE A 62 -12.30 -34.45 12.19
N TYR A 63 -13.25 -34.29 13.13
CA TYR A 63 -13.33 -33.06 13.94
C TYR A 63 -12.07 -32.86 14.80
N ASP A 64 -11.48 -33.93 15.36
CA ASP A 64 -10.22 -33.84 16.10
C ASP A 64 -9.05 -33.38 15.20
N HIS A 65 -8.98 -33.88 13.96
CA HIS A 65 -7.96 -33.47 12.99
C HIS A 65 -8.10 -32.00 12.55
N ILE A 66 -9.31 -31.54 12.21
CA ILE A 66 -9.54 -30.13 11.84
C ILE A 66 -9.25 -29.21 13.04
N TYR A 67 -9.65 -29.59 14.25
CA TYR A 67 -9.32 -28.82 15.45
C TYR A 67 -7.81 -28.73 15.67
N LYS A 68 -7.08 -29.82 15.41
CA LYS A 68 -5.61 -29.92 15.47
C LYS A 68 -4.86 -29.17 14.37
N SER A 69 -5.47 -29.01 13.20
CA SER A 69 -4.87 -28.25 12.10
C SER A 69 -5.13 -26.75 12.18
N HIS A 70 -6.33 -26.33 12.61
CA HIS A 70 -6.80 -24.95 12.38
C HIS A 70 -7.25 -24.17 13.63
N LEU A 71 -7.63 -24.84 14.74
CA LEU A 71 -8.25 -24.19 15.91
C LEU A 71 -7.38 -24.28 17.18
N HIS A 72 -6.09 -24.54 17.02
CA HIS A 72 -5.17 -24.85 18.12
C HIS A 72 -4.65 -23.68 18.94
N GLN A 73 -4.89 -22.44 18.50
CA GLN A 73 -4.47 -21.22 19.20
C GLN A 73 -5.62 -20.53 19.95
N GLU A 74 -6.84 -21.08 19.86
CA GLU A 74 -8.06 -20.44 20.38
C GLU A 74 -8.24 -20.61 21.89
N LYS A 75 -8.62 -19.53 22.56
CA LYS A 75 -8.87 -19.50 24.01
C LYS A 75 -10.21 -20.18 24.33
N PHE A 76 -10.18 -21.39 24.87
CA PHE A 76 -11.35 -22.06 25.43
C PHE A 76 -11.45 -21.84 26.95
N SER A 77 -12.67 -21.76 27.48
CA SER A 77 -12.90 -21.66 28.94
C SER A 77 -12.55 -22.99 29.63
N MET A 78 -11.60 -22.91 30.55
CA MET A 78 -11.07 -24.07 31.29
C MET A 78 -12.11 -24.70 32.22
N ILE A 79 -13.08 -23.93 32.71
CA ILE A 79 -14.20 -24.43 33.52
C ILE A 79 -15.00 -25.47 32.71
N TYR A 80 -15.41 -25.14 31.48
CA TYR A 80 -16.13 -26.09 30.63
C TYR A 80 -15.25 -27.27 30.17
N TYR A 81 -13.94 -27.06 30.03
CA TYR A 81 -12.99 -28.14 29.72
C TYR A 81 -12.89 -29.15 30.86
N LEU A 82 -12.76 -28.69 32.11
CA LEU A 82 -12.77 -29.55 33.30
C LEU A 82 -14.14 -30.21 33.53
N ARG A 83 -15.25 -29.48 33.38
CA ARG A 83 -16.61 -30.06 33.44
C ARG A 83 -16.81 -31.16 32.39
N ASP A 84 -16.26 -31.04 31.18
CA ASP A 84 -16.31 -32.10 30.17
C ASP A 84 -15.31 -33.24 30.42
N LEU A 85 -14.13 -32.98 31.01
CA LEU A 85 -13.22 -34.03 31.48
C LEU A 85 -13.90 -34.90 32.54
N ILE A 86 -14.54 -34.30 33.55
CA ILE A 86 -15.29 -35.03 34.58
C ILE A 86 -16.34 -35.95 33.94
N ARG A 87 -17.08 -35.47 32.94
CA ARG A 87 -18.05 -36.29 32.20
C ARG A 87 -17.40 -37.47 31.48
N VAL A 88 -16.25 -37.26 30.82
CA VAL A 88 -15.51 -38.35 30.16
C VAL A 88 -15.02 -39.38 31.18
N VAL A 89 -14.41 -38.94 32.29
CA VAL A 89 -13.93 -39.85 33.35
C VAL A 89 -15.08 -40.68 33.91
N LEU A 90 -16.21 -40.07 34.28
CA LEU A 90 -17.34 -40.80 34.85
C LEU A 90 -17.95 -41.79 33.86
N LEU A 91 -18.20 -41.38 32.61
CA LEU A 91 -18.77 -42.25 31.58
C LEU A 91 -17.83 -43.42 31.21
N SER A 92 -16.52 -43.16 31.08
CA SER A 92 -15.53 -44.22 30.88
C SER A 92 -15.42 -45.12 32.11
N SER A 93 -15.49 -44.59 33.33
CA SER A 93 -15.51 -45.40 34.55
C SER A 93 -16.73 -46.31 34.63
N ASP A 94 -17.90 -45.86 34.18
CA ASP A 94 -19.14 -46.65 34.18
C ASP A 94 -19.14 -47.73 33.08
N ALA A 95 -18.64 -47.41 31.88
CA ALA A 95 -18.38 -48.40 30.83
C ALA A 95 -17.35 -49.46 31.27
N LEU A 96 -16.20 -49.02 31.81
CA LEU A 96 -15.16 -49.91 32.34
C LEU A 96 -15.66 -50.80 33.47
N GLN A 97 -16.46 -50.26 34.39
CA GLN A 97 -17.06 -51.07 35.47
C GLN A 97 -17.96 -52.17 34.91
N THR A 98 -18.77 -51.83 33.90
CA THR A 98 -19.73 -52.74 33.27
C THR A 98 -18.99 -53.87 32.53
N ASP A 99 -17.99 -53.54 31.73
CA ASP A 99 -17.20 -54.55 31.00
C ASP A 99 -16.28 -55.36 31.92
N ILE A 100 -15.70 -54.77 32.98
CA ILE A 100 -14.99 -55.52 34.02
C ILE A 100 -15.92 -56.52 34.73
N GLN A 101 -17.15 -56.11 35.08
CA GLN A 101 -18.13 -57.01 35.68
C GLN A 101 -18.56 -58.12 34.71
N ARG A 102 -18.66 -57.84 33.40
CA ARG A 102 -18.86 -58.89 32.38
C ARG A 102 -17.70 -59.88 32.36
N VAL A 103 -16.44 -59.42 32.33
CA VAL A 103 -15.25 -60.31 32.42
C VAL A 103 -15.31 -61.20 33.66
N GLN A 104 -15.65 -60.64 34.83
CA GLN A 104 -15.76 -61.37 36.10
C GLN A 104 -16.88 -62.42 36.10
N LEU A 105 -18.06 -62.11 35.53
CA LEU A 105 -19.20 -63.04 35.45
C LEU A 105 -18.98 -64.22 34.49
N LEU A 106 -18.13 -64.03 33.49
CA LEU A 106 -17.83 -65.02 32.44
C LEU A 106 -16.62 -65.92 32.79
N GLN A 107 -15.86 -65.54 33.82
CA GLN A 107 -14.72 -66.28 34.33
C GLN A 107 -15.13 -67.54 35.11
N LYS A 108 -14.35 -68.62 35.01
CA LYS A 108 -14.63 -69.89 35.68
C LYS A 108 -14.46 -69.80 37.21
N ALA A 109 -15.45 -70.29 37.94
CA ALA A 109 -15.44 -70.31 39.41
C ALA A 109 -14.18 -71.00 39.96
N GLY A 110 -13.53 -70.37 40.94
CA GLY A 110 -12.23 -70.81 41.47
C GLY A 110 -11.01 -70.17 40.81
N SER A 111 -11.16 -69.44 39.69
CA SER A 111 -10.06 -68.68 39.06
C SER A 111 -9.65 -67.40 39.81
N ASP A 112 -10.19 -67.15 41.01
CA ASP A 112 -9.99 -65.93 41.82
C ASP A 112 -8.54 -65.57 42.16
N GLN A 113 -7.62 -66.55 42.07
CA GLN A 113 -6.19 -66.42 42.35
C GLN A 113 -5.33 -66.26 41.07
N SER A 114 -5.91 -66.16 39.88
CA SER A 114 -5.10 -65.95 38.68
C SER A 114 -4.45 -64.56 38.65
N PRO A 115 -3.28 -64.39 38.01
CA PRO A 115 -2.65 -63.07 37.90
C PRO A 115 -3.56 -62.06 37.20
N PHE A 116 -4.32 -62.49 36.18
CA PHE A 116 -5.31 -61.66 35.51
C PHE A 116 -6.50 -61.29 36.42
N ALA A 117 -6.99 -62.20 37.26
CA ALA A 117 -8.04 -61.87 38.25
C ALA A 117 -7.55 -60.83 39.28
N ALA A 118 -6.27 -60.92 39.68
CA ALA A 118 -5.65 -59.93 40.57
C ALA A 118 -5.48 -58.56 39.88
N LEU A 119 -5.07 -58.53 38.61
CA LEU A 119 -5.04 -57.31 37.78
C LEU A 119 -6.44 -56.68 37.70
N VAL A 120 -7.46 -57.46 37.35
CA VAL A 120 -8.84 -56.98 37.20
C VAL A 120 -9.38 -56.40 38.51
N LYS A 121 -9.15 -57.04 39.66
CA LYS A 121 -9.53 -56.51 40.99
C LYS A 121 -8.85 -55.16 41.26
N ARG A 122 -7.54 -55.05 41.01
CA ARG A 122 -6.77 -53.80 41.16
C ARG A 122 -7.23 -52.69 40.21
N LEU A 123 -7.73 -53.04 39.03
CA LEU A 123 -8.33 -52.08 38.09
C LEU A 123 -9.70 -51.58 38.55
N VAL A 124 -10.52 -52.39 39.24
CA VAL A 124 -11.75 -51.92 39.90
C VAL A 124 -11.43 -50.93 41.01
N GLU A 125 -10.51 -51.26 41.91
CA GLU A 125 -10.07 -50.38 43.01
C GLU A 125 -9.56 -49.03 42.48
N SER A 126 -8.83 -49.03 41.37
CA SER A 126 -8.35 -47.81 40.71
C SER A 126 -9.49 -47.04 40.04
N ASN A 127 -10.46 -47.73 39.42
CA ASN A 127 -11.63 -47.11 38.79
C ASN A 127 -12.54 -46.39 39.80
N GLU A 128 -12.72 -46.95 41.00
CA GLU A 128 -13.43 -46.29 42.09
C GLU A 128 -12.68 -45.05 42.59
N GLN A 129 -11.34 -45.10 42.66
CA GLN A 129 -10.51 -43.93 42.97
C GLN A 129 -10.61 -42.85 41.88
N MET A 130 -10.66 -43.20 40.59
CA MET A 130 -10.89 -42.24 39.50
C MET A 130 -12.24 -41.53 39.64
N ARG A 131 -13.33 -42.28 39.92
CA ARG A 131 -14.65 -41.67 40.21
C ARG A 131 -14.59 -40.73 41.41
N ALA A 132 -13.90 -41.12 42.49
CA ALA A 132 -13.76 -40.28 43.69
C ALA A 132 -13.00 -38.97 43.39
N GLN A 133 -11.91 -39.02 42.62
CA GLN A 133 -11.19 -37.80 42.20
C GLN A 133 -12.02 -36.94 41.25
N ALA A 134 -12.71 -37.53 40.27
CA ALA A 134 -13.63 -36.78 39.39
C ALA A 134 -14.75 -36.08 40.21
N GLY A 135 -15.27 -36.74 41.24
CA GLY A 135 -16.21 -36.16 42.20
C GLY A 135 -15.62 -35.03 43.05
N LYS A 136 -14.34 -35.10 43.43
CA LYS A 136 -13.62 -34.02 44.13
C LYS A 136 -13.39 -32.82 43.20
N ILE A 137 -12.87 -33.05 41.99
CA ILE A 137 -12.69 -32.00 40.96
C ILE A 137 -14.01 -31.29 40.68
N ASN A 138 -15.14 -32.02 40.54
CA ASN A 138 -16.45 -31.40 40.28
C ASN A 138 -16.97 -30.51 41.43
N ARG A 139 -16.51 -30.72 42.66
CA ARG A 139 -16.84 -29.85 43.81
C ARG A 139 -15.95 -28.60 43.89
N LEU A 140 -14.75 -28.66 43.31
CA LEU A 140 -13.77 -27.57 43.29
C LEU A 140 -13.95 -26.64 42.08
N VAL A 141 -14.39 -27.17 40.94
CA VAL A 141 -14.68 -26.37 39.73
C VAL A 141 -15.94 -25.53 39.96
N PRO A 142 -15.92 -24.20 39.69
CA PRO A 142 -17.10 -23.34 39.84
C PRO A 142 -18.29 -23.86 39.04
N GLN A 143 -19.48 -23.79 39.65
CA GLN A 143 -20.74 -24.26 39.04
C GLN A 143 -21.58 -23.12 38.45
N ASP A 144 -21.47 -21.90 38.99
CA ASP A 144 -22.19 -20.74 38.49
C ASP A 144 -21.42 -20.03 37.36
N ASP A 145 -22.05 -19.85 36.21
CA ASP A 145 -21.44 -19.20 35.04
C ASP A 145 -21.29 -17.67 35.20
N ASN A 146 -21.72 -17.11 36.35
CA ASN A 146 -21.66 -15.69 36.71
C ASN A 146 -20.45 -15.30 37.59
N THR A 147 -19.56 -16.23 37.96
CA THR A 147 -18.37 -15.89 38.75
C THR A 147 -17.28 -15.28 37.87
N ASN A 148 -16.69 -14.15 38.29
CA ASN A 148 -15.46 -13.56 37.70
C ASN A 148 -14.19 -14.41 37.94
N HIS A 149 -14.34 -15.70 38.19
CA HIS A 149 -13.29 -16.62 38.56
C HIS A 149 -12.77 -17.33 37.30
N SER A 150 -11.74 -16.76 36.69
CA SER A 150 -11.08 -17.34 35.51
C SER A 150 -10.06 -18.40 35.94
N LEU A 151 -10.28 -19.65 35.54
CA LEU A 151 -9.28 -20.72 35.66
C LEU A 151 -8.34 -20.72 34.44
N ILE A 152 -7.04 -20.80 34.67
CA ILE A 152 -6.01 -20.98 33.63
C ILE A 152 -5.19 -22.22 33.95
N LEU A 153 -5.26 -23.22 33.08
CA LEU A 153 -4.40 -24.41 33.14
C LEU A 153 -3.16 -24.19 32.28
N ASP A 154 -2.01 -24.68 32.75
CA ASP A 154 -0.77 -24.65 31.98
C ASP A 154 -0.75 -25.74 30.88
N THR A 155 0.11 -25.55 29.87
CA THR A 155 0.22 -26.46 28.72
C THR A 155 0.57 -27.89 29.13
N LYS A 156 1.33 -28.11 30.22
CA LYS A 156 1.65 -29.47 30.70
C LYS A 156 0.40 -30.13 31.24
N THR A 157 -0.35 -29.48 32.14
CA THR A 157 -1.63 -30.00 32.64
C THR A 157 -2.61 -30.28 31.51
N ILE A 158 -2.72 -29.40 30.51
CA ILE A 158 -3.58 -29.64 29.33
C ILE A 158 -3.14 -30.89 28.57
N SER A 159 -1.85 -31.05 28.28
CA SER A 159 -1.33 -32.23 27.57
C SER A 159 -1.46 -33.53 28.39
N SER A 160 -1.33 -33.46 29.72
CA SER A 160 -1.60 -34.56 30.65
C SER A 160 -3.07 -34.98 30.62
N ILE A 161 -4.01 -34.02 30.58
CA ILE A 161 -5.44 -34.27 30.41
C ILE A 161 -5.74 -34.91 29.04
N GLU A 162 -5.09 -34.47 27.96
CA GLU A 162 -5.26 -35.09 26.65
C GLU A 162 -4.64 -36.50 26.58
N SER A 163 -3.62 -36.82 27.40
CA SER A 163 -3.17 -38.21 27.62
C SER A 163 -4.18 -39.03 28.44
N THR A 164 -4.73 -38.45 29.50
CA THR A 164 -5.80 -39.04 30.35
C THR A 164 -6.96 -39.53 29.49
N ILE A 165 -7.43 -38.70 28.56
CA ILE A 165 -8.56 -39.02 27.67
C ILE A 165 -8.20 -40.13 26.67
N ARG A 166 -6.97 -40.14 26.11
CA ARG A 166 -6.51 -41.22 25.22
C ARG A 166 -6.36 -42.55 25.96
N ASN A 167 -5.88 -42.52 27.20
CA ASN A 167 -5.74 -43.72 28.03
C ASN A 167 -7.12 -44.28 28.41
N LEU A 168 -8.10 -43.44 28.76
CA LEU A 168 -9.48 -43.86 29.00
C LEU A 168 -10.16 -44.44 27.74
N ASP A 169 -9.95 -43.86 26.56
CA ASP A 169 -10.43 -44.40 25.27
C ASP A 169 -9.84 -45.78 24.99
N ARG A 170 -8.52 -45.93 25.13
CA ARG A 170 -7.80 -47.22 24.98
C ARG A 170 -8.30 -48.26 25.98
N LEU A 171 -8.39 -47.92 27.27
CA LEU A 171 -8.91 -48.82 28.30
C LEU A 171 -10.32 -49.29 27.97
N THR A 172 -11.24 -48.37 27.67
CA THR A 172 -12.65 -48.68 27.39
C THR A 172 -12.77 -49.58 26.16
N LYS A 173 -12.07 -49.24 25.07
CA LYS A 173 -12.04 -50.06 23.84
C LYS A 173 -11.43 -51.44 24.08
N THR A 174 -10.43 -51.56 24.97
CA THR A 174 -9.77 -52.85 25.24
C THR A 174 -10.67 -53.76 26.08
N PHE A 175 -11.34 -53.24 27.11
CA PHE A 175 -12.32 -54.03 27.86
C PHE A 175 -13.56 -54.40 27.02
N HIS A 176 -13.99 -53.53 26.11
CA HIS A 176 -15.04 -53.85 25.14
C HIS A 176 -14.62 -54.97 24.17
N GLU A 177 -13.41 -54.90 23.61
CA GLU A 177 -12.87 -55.93 22.73
C GLU A 177 -12.70 -57.28 23.45
N ILE A 178 -12.22 -57.26 24.71
CA ILE A 178 -12.17 -58.45 25.56
C ILE A 178 -13.57 -59.03 25.75
N CYS A 179 -14.57 -58.21 26.10
CA CYS A 179 -15.94 -58.67 26.25
C CYS A 179 -16.55 -59.21 24.95
N SER A 180 -16.17 -58.64 23.80
CA SER A 180 -16.56 -59.14 22.47
C SER A 180 -15.96 -60.53 22.21
N GLY A 181 -14.65 -60.70 22.41
CA GLY A 181 -13.95 -62.00 22.28
C GLY A 181 -14.47 -63.06 23.25
N LEU A 182 -14.76 -62.69 24.50
CA LEU A 182 -15.39 -63.61 25.47
C LEU A 182 -16.80 -64.00 25.02
N THR A 183 -17.58 -63.07 24.47
CA THR A 183 -18.93 -63.36 23.95
C THR A 183 -18.87 -64.33 22.76
N THR A 184 -17.93 -64.16 21.83
CA THR A 184 -17.78 -65.10 20.71
C THR A 184 -17.25 -66.46 21.17
N GLN A 185 -16.35 -66.53 22.16
CA GLN A 185 -15.89 -67.81 22.70
C GLN A 185 -16.98 -68.55 23.48
N ILE A 186 -17.89 -67.85 24.17
CA ILE A 186 -19.06 -68.47 24.82
C ILE A 186 -20.04 -69.05 23.81
N LEU A 187 -20.24 -68.40 22.65
CA LEU A 187 -21.06 -68.95 21.56
C LEU A 187 -20.50 -70.23 20.93
N ILE A 188 -19.25 -70.60 21.24
CA ILE A 188 -18.60 -71.86 20.84
C ILE A 188 -18.71 -72.94 21.95
N LEU A 189 -18.94 -72.55 23.22
CA LEU A 189 -19.15 -73.48 24.32
C LEU A 189 -20.53 -74.15 24.21
N SER A 190 -20.59 -75.46 24.42
CA SER A 190 -21.80 -76.26 24.17
C SER A 190 -22.74 -76.41 25.38
N ASP A 191 -22.36 -75.94 26.57
CA ASP A 191 -23.18 -75.93 27.79
C ASP A 191 -23.31 -74.48 28.32
N PRO A 192 -24.53 -73.95 28.54
CA PRO A 192 -24.74 -72.58 29.06
C PRO A 192 -24.19 -72.35 30.49
N ASN A 193 -23.87 -73.41 31.23
CA ASN A 193 -23.26 -73.33 32.55
C ASN A 193 -21.73 -73.30 32.50
N ASP A 194 -21.10 -73.64 31.36
CA ASP A 194 -19.64 -73.59 31.27
C ASP A 194 -19.14 -72.14 31.23
N ARG A 195 -17.85 -71.95 31.52
CA ARG A 195 -17.22 -70.64 31.68
C ARG A 195 -15.85 -70.61 31.03
N VAL A 196 -15.48 -69.45 30.53
CA VAL A 196 -14.23 -69.28 29.77
C VAL A 196 -13.04 -69.57 30.68
N SER A 197 -12.04 -70.30 30.16
CA SER A 197 -10.87 -70.64 30.96
C SER A 197 -10.00 -69.41 31.20
N THR A 198 -9.23 -69.42 32.28
CA THR A 198 -8.30 -68.34 32.63
C THR A 198 -7.31 -68.05 31.48
N GLN A 199 -6.82 -69.10 30.82
CA GLN A 199 -5.85 -68.98 29.72
C GLN A 199 -6.50 -68.37 28.47
N ASP A 200 -7.76 -68.71 28.18
CA ASP A 200 -8.52 -68.12 27.08
C ASP A 200 -8.80 -66.62 27.32
N ILE A 201 -9.17 -66.24 28.56
CA ILE A 201 -9.36 -64.83 28.95
C ILE A 201 -8.05 -64.05 28.76
N GLU A 202 -6.92 -64.60 29.20
CA GLU A 202 -5.61 -63.96 29.04
C GLU A 202 -5.21 -63.87 27.55
N ASN A 203 -5.42 -64.92 26.75
CA ASN A 203 -5.18 -64.91 25.29
C ASN A 203 -6.01 -63.84 24.56
N ILE A 204 -7.30 -63.70 24.91
CA ILE A 204 -8.17 -62.64 24.39
C ILE A 204 -7.66 -61.26 24.82
N ALA A 205 -7.19 -61.11 26.07
CA ALA A 205 -6.64 -59.84 26.55
C ALA A 205 -5.35 -59.43 25.82
N TYR A 206 -4.46 -60.37 25.49
CA TYR A 206 -3.31 -60.09 24.62
C TYR A 206 -3.74 -59.63 23.21
N GLN A 207 -4.71 -60.32 22.58
CA GLN A 207 -5.21 -59.94 21.25
C GLN A 207 -5.90 -58.56 21.24
N ALA A 208 -6.66 -58.23 22.29
CA ALA A 208 -7.30 -56.93 22.45
C ALA A 208 -6.27 -55.80 22.65
N CYS A 209 -5.23 -56.05 23.44
CA CYS A 209 -4.15 -55.09 23.66
C CYS A 209 -3.36 -54.79 22.37
N ASP A 210 -2.88 -55.80 21.63
CA ASP A 210 -2.18 -55.62 20.36
C ASP A 210 -3.04 -54.82 19.36
N LYS A 211 -4.33 -55.17 19.21
CA LYS A 211 -5.28 -54.49 18.32
C LYS A 211 -5.40 -52.99 18.59
N ILE A 212 -5.22 -52.54 19.84
CA ILE A 212 -5.55 -51.18 20.29
C ILE A 212 -4.31 -50.35 20.62
N TYR A 213 -3.37 -50.89 21.40
CA TYR A 213 -2.11 -50.24 21.77
C TYR A 213 -1.05 -50.35 20.67
N LYS A 214 -1.05 -51.45 19.89
CA LYS A 214 -0.21 -51.66 18.70
C LYS A 214 1.29 -51.51 19.02
N LYS A 215 1.89 -50.37 18.65
CA LYS A 215 3.31 -50.07 18.91
C LYS A 215 3.62 -49.71 20.37
N GLU A 216 2.59 -49.45 21.16
CA GLU A 216 2.68 -49.12 22.60
C GLU A 216 2.14 -50.28 23.46
N ASP A 217 2.00 -51.49 22.88
CA ASP A 217 1.61 -52.67 23.63
C ASP A 217 2.82 -53.24 24.41
N SER A 218 2.58 -53.55 25.68
CA SER A 218 3.49 -54.28 26.58
C SER A 218 2.78 -55.47 27.24
N GLY A 219 1.67 -55.93 26.64
CA GLY A 219 0.77 -56.94 27.18
C GLY A 219 -0.26 -56.35 28.15
N PRO A 220 -1.34 -57.09 28.44
CA PRO A 220 -2.49 -56.58 29.20
C PRO A 220 -2.13 -56.21 30.64
N TYR A 221 -1.14 -56.87 31.23
CA TYR A 221 -0.65 -56.57 32.58
C TYR A 221 -0.11 -55.14 32.70
N ASP A 222 0.83 -54.76 31.84
CA ASP A 222 1.48 -53.45 31.91
C ASP A 222 0.69 -52.37 31.16
N SER A 223 0.16 -52.64 29.95
CA SER A 223 -0.53 -51.60 29.17
C SER A 223 -1.85 -51.14 29.80
N LEU A 224 -2.63 -52.05 30.40
CA LEU A 224 -3.85 -51.65 31.14
C LEU A 224 -3.50 -50.96 32.46
N TRP A 225 -2.53 -51.50 33.22
CA TRP A 225 -2.15 -50.91 34.50
C TRP A 225 -1.55 -49.51 34.34
N ASN A 226 -0.61 -49.31 33.42
CA ASN A 226 0.04 -48.03 33.18
C ASN A 226 -0.97 -46.98 32.69
N SER A 227 -1.86 -47.33 31.76
CA SER A 227 -2.93 -46.44 31.30
C SER A 227 -3.86 -45.98 32.42
N MET A 228 -4.23 -46.90 33.32
CA MET A 228 -5.07 -46.63 34.48
C MET A 228 -4.32 -45.78 35.53
N TYR A 229 -3.05 -46.10 35.79
CA TYR A 229 -2.21 -45.41 36.76
C TYR A 229 -1.86 -43.98 36.34
N GLU A 230 -1.51 -43.75 35.08
CA GLU A 230 -1.32 -42.40 34.52
C GLU A 230 -2.59 -41.56 34.69
N THR A 231 -3.75 -42.13 34.32
CA THR A 231 -5.06 -41.47 34.41
C THR A 231 -5.41 -41.10 35.86
N LEU A 232 -5.21 -42.00 36.82
CA LEU A 232 -5.44 -41.71 38.24
C LEU A 232 -4.45 -40.64 38.76
N SER A 233 -3.17 -40.73 38.39
CA SER A 233 -2.13 -39.78 38.78
C SER A 233 -2.43 -38.36 38.26
N THR A 234 -2.82 -38.20 37.00
CA THR A 234 -3.20 -36.90 36.44
C THR A 234 -4.45 -36.32 37.10
N LEU A 235 -5.46 -37.14 37.43
CA LEU A 235 -6.65 -36.68 38.15
C LEU A 235 -6.33 -36.23 39.58
N ILE A 236 -5.45 -36.94 40.30
CA ILE A 236 -4.95 -36.52 41.62
C ILE A 236 -4.21 -35.17 41.52
N ASN A 237 -3.31 -35.03 40.53
CA ASN A 237 -2.55 -33.80 40.33
C ASN A 237 -3.47 -32.60 39.99
N VAL A 238 -4.45 -32.78 39.11
CA VAL A 238 -5.46 -31.75 38.78
C VAL A 238 -6.30 -31.39 40.01
N SER A 239 -6.75 -32.39 40.78
CA SER A 239 -7.57 -32.11 41.97
C SER A 239 -6.79 -31.38 43.06
N ASN A 240 -5.51 -31.69 43.25
CA ASN A 240 -4.67 -31.04 44.25
C ASN A 240 -4.28 -29.62 43.82
N ALA A 241 -4.02 -29.40 42.53
CA ALA A 241 -3.76 -28.06 41.99
C ALA A 241 -4.98 -27.13 42.06
N LEU A 242 -6.20 -27.66 41.86
CA LEU A 242 -7.46 -26.93 42.12
C LEU A 242 -7.65 -26.62 43.61
N GLU A 243 -7.42 -27.60 44.50
CA GLU A 243 -7.55 -27.41 45.96
C GLU A 243 -6.55 -26.39 46.52
N ASN A 244 -5.38 -26.26 45.88
CA ASN A 244 -4.36 -25.26 46.19
C ASN A 244 -4.56 -23.92 45.46
N GLY A 245 -5.67 -23.69 44.75
CA GLY A 245 -5.93 -22.46 43.98
C GLY A 245 -4.88 -22.17 42.89
N SER A 246 -4.14 -23.18 42.43
CA SER A 246 -2.96 -23.02 41.58
C SER A 246 -3.29 -22.72 40.11
N PHE A 247 -4.58 -22.72 39.76
CA PHE A 247 -5.09 -22.34 38.44
C PHE A 247 -5.89 -21.03 38.48
N ASP A 248 -6.02 -20.39 39.64
CA ASP A 248 -6.86 -19.21 39.86
C ASP A 248 -6.20 -17.97 39.26
N SER A 249 -6.84 -17.32 38.29
CA SER A 249 -6.33 -16.09 37.68
C SER A 249 -7.12 -14.86 38.11
N ASN A 250 -6.46 -13.98 38.86
CA ASN A 250 -6.98 -12.67 39.28
C ASN A 250 -6.96 -11.67 38.09
N MET A 251 -7.80 -11.90 37.09
CA MET A 251 -7.87 -11.11 35.85
C MET A 251 -9.26 -10.48 35.68
N ASN A 252 -9.38 -9.19 35.97
CA ASN A 252 -10.60 -8.40 35.69
C ASN A 252 -10.76 -8.04 34.20
N ASP A 253 -9.73 -8.29 33.38
CA ASP A 253 -9.54 -7.65 32.07
C ASP A 253 -10.21 -8.40 30.89
N GLN A 254 -11.37 -9.05 31.12
CA GLN A 254 -12.11 -9.82 30.09
C GLN A 254 -13.62 -9.46 30.03
N ASN A 255 -13.98 -8.20 30.33
CA ASN A 255 -15.36 -7.71 30.22
C ASN A 255 -15.79 -7.26 28.81
N GLU A 256 -14.86 -7.06 27.88
CA GLU A 256 -15.20 -6.93 26.47
C GLU A 256 -15.39 -8.31 25.84
N LYS A 257 -16.64 -8.65 25.51
CA LYS A 257 -16.94 -9.83 24.67
C LYS A 257 -16.39 -9.55 23.27
N PRO A 258 -15.47 -10.37 22.72
CA PRO A 258 -14.93 -10.14 21.39
C PRO A 258 -16.07 -10.13 20.35
N LYS A 259 -16.04 -9.17 19.43
CA LYS A 259 -16.98 -9.10 18.30
C LYS A 259 -16.88 -10.41 17.51
N GLN A 260 -17.98 -11.15 17.38
CA GLN A 260 -17.94 -12.48 16.73
C GLN A 260 -17.41 -12.37 15.30
N PRO A 261 -16.62 -13.35 14.81
CA PRO A 261 -15.80 -13.17 13.61
C PRO A 261 -16.64 -13.00 12.34
N ILE A 262 -17.85 -13.57 12.33
CA ILE A 262 -18.82 -13.43 11.26
C ILE A 262 -19.29 -11.98 11.05
N TYR A 263 -19.41 -11.18 12.11
CA TYR A 263 -19.72 -9.75 11.98
C TYR A 263 -18.52 -8.98 11.40
N VAL A 264 -17.30 -9.32 11.80
CA VAL A 264 -16.08 -8.71 11.24
C VAL A 264 -15.92 -9.04 9.76
N ILE A 265 -16.23 -10.28 9.34
CA ILE A 265 -16.28 -10.65 7.91
C ILE A 265 -17.38 -9.88 7.18
N ALA A 266 -18.59 -9.75 7.75
CA ALA A 266 -19.69 -9.01 7.13
C ALA A 266 -19.39 -7.50 7.01
N GLU A 267 -18.70 -6.92 7.98
CA GLU A 267 -18.24 -5.54 7.97
C GLU A 267 -17.16 -5.32 6.89
N GLN A 268 -16.15 -6.21 6.82
CA GLN A 268 -15.14 -6.21 5.75
C GLN A 268 -15.74 -6.43 4.35
N LEU A 269 -16.78 -7.27 4.23
CA LEU A 269 -17.50 -7.45 2.96
C LEU A 269 -18.23 -6.16 2.56
N LYS A 270 -18.89 -5.51 3.52
CA LYS A 270 -19.59 -4.23 3.30
C LYS A 270 -18.65 -3.10 2.90
N THR A 271 -17.47 -2.97 3.52
CA THR A 271 -16.47 -1.97 3.08
C THR A 271 -15.95 -2.30 1.69
N SER A 272 -15.61 -3.56 1.40
CA SER A 272 -15.16 -3.99 0.07
C SER A 272 -16.20 -3.78 -1.03
N MET A 273 -17.50 -3.96 -0.73
CA MET A 273 -18.59 -3.61 -1.66
C MET A 273 -18.66 -2.11 -1.92
N ASN A 274 -18.62 -1.28 -0.87
CA ASN A 274 -18.61 0.19 -1.00
C ASN A 274 -17.39 0.69 -1.80
N GLU A 275 -16.21 0.09 -1.60
CA GLU A 275 -15.00 0.37 -2.36
C GLU A 275 -15.14 -0.04 -3.84
N SER A 276 -15.74 -1.21 -4.12
CA SER A 276 -16.02 -1.68 -5.48
C SER A 276 -17.02 -0.76 -6.21
N ASP A 277 -18.07 -0.30 -5.53
CA ASP A 277 -19.04 0.64 -6.09
C ASP A 277 -18.42 2.04 -6.32
N SER A 278 -17.55 2.50 -5.42
CA SER A 278 -16.75 3.73 -5.58
C SER A 278 -15.78 3.65 -6.76
N ILE A 279 -15.12 2.50 -6.96
CA ILE A 279 -14.26 2.24 -8.12
C ILE A 279 -15.11 2.18 -9.40
N ARG A 280 -16.32 1.60 -9.37
CA ARG A 280 -17.23 1.55 -10.52
C ARG A 280 -17.66 2.94 -10.96
N GLY A 281 -18.14 3.79 -10.04
CA GLY A 281 -18.52 5.18 -10.37
C GLY A 281 -17.35 6.01 -10.90
N ARG A 282 -16.13 5.77 -10.39
CA ARG A 282 -14.90 6.37 -10.94
C ARG A 282 -14.54 5.87 -12.35
N LEU A 283 -14.92 4.65 -12.71
CA LEU A 283 -14.72 4.07 -14.04
C LEU A 283 -15.77 4.61 -15.02
N GLU A 284 -17.03 4.67 -14.60
CA GLU A 284 -18.14 5.26 -15.36
C GLU A 284 -17.83 6.72 -15.77
N LEU A 285 -17.39 7.56 -14.83
CA LEU A 285 -16.93 8.92 -15.12
C LEU A 285 -15.75 8.97 -16.12
N LYS A 286 -14.88 7.96 -16.12
CA LYS A 286 -13.76 7.88 -17.07
C LYS A 286 -14.20 7.42 -18.46
N ASP A 287 -15.22 6.58 -18.57
CA ASP A 287 -15.83 6.25 -19.86
C ASP A 287 -16.61 7.45 -20.44
N GLU A 288 -17.26 8.26 -19.61
CA GLU A 288 -17.87 9.54 -20.04
C GLU A 288 -16.82 10.54 -20.56
N GLU A 289 -15.73 10.78 -19.80
CA GLU A 289 -14.59 11.59 -20.27
C GLU A 289 -14.03 11.06 -21.61
N LEU A 290 -13.89 9.74 -21.75
CA LEU A 290 -13.35 9.10 -22.94
C LEU A 290 -14.31 9.24 -24.15
N ILE A 291 -15.62 9.18 -23.92
CA ILE A 291 -16.65 9.46 -24.94
C ILE A 291 -16.57 10.94 -25.40
N ASP A 292 -16.41 11.89 -24.50
CA ASP A 292 -16.33 13.31 -24.86
C ASP A 292 -14.98 13.68 -25.50
N LEU A 293 -13.88 13.09 -25.06
CA LEU A 293 -12.59 13.20 -25.75
C LEU A 293 -12.65 12.61 -27.16
N LYS A 294 -13.37 11.50 -27.39
CA LYS A 294 -13.65 10.96 -28.74
C LYS A 294 -14.46 11.95 -29.60
N LYS A 295 -15.48 12.61 -29.04
CA LYS A 295 -16.26 13.66 -29.75
C LYS A 295 -15.36 14.83 -30.14
N MET A 296 -14.55 15.36 -29.21
CA MET A 296 -13.63 16.47 -29.48
C MET A 296 -12.54 16.09 -30.49
N LEU A 297 -11.96 14.89 -30.40
CA LEU A 297 -10.97 14.40 -31.36
C LEU A 297 -11.57 14.32 -32.76
N LYS A 298 -12.81 13.85 -32.90
CA LYS A 298 -13.51 13.85 -34.20
C LYS A 298 -13.72 15.28 -34.72
N SER A 299 -14.24 16.20 -33.91
CA SER A 299 -14.40 17.61 -34.30
C SER A 299 -13.09 18.23 -34.78
N LYS A 300 -11.97 17.95 -34.10
CA LYS A 300 -10.64 18.46 -34.48
C LYS A 300 -10.08 17.77 -35.73
N HIS A 301 -10.41 16.51 -35.97
CA HIS A 301 -10.10 15.84 -37.24
C HIS A 301 -10.88 16.47 -38.40
N ASP A 302 -12.17 16.71 -38.22
CA ASP A 302 -13.04 17.34 -39.22
C ASP A 302 -12.56 18.78 -39.53
N GLU A 303 -12.22 19.59 -38.51
CA GLU A 303 -11.58 20.92 -38.65
C GLU A 303 -10.25 20.86 -39.43
N LEU A 304 -9.36 19.92 -39.09
CA LEU A 304 -8.09 19.74 -39.80
C LEU A 304 -8.30 19.31 -41.25
N SER A 305 -9.33 18.51 -41.54
CA SER A 305 -9.68 18.13 -42.91
C SER A 305 -10.12 19.35 -43.73
N GLU A 306 -10.90 20.25 -43.14
CA GLU A 306 -11.32 21.49 -43.82
C GLU A 306 -10.13 22.43 -44.05
N LEU A 307 -9.25 22.60 -43.06
CA LEU A 307 -8.03 23.39 -43.19
C LEU A 307 -7.09 22.84 -44.27
N ASN A 308 -6.93 21.52 -44.37
CA ASN A 308 -6.14 20.88 -45.43
C ASN A 308 -6.75 21.12 -46.83
N ILE A 309 -8.08 21.08 -46.97
CA ILE A 309 -8.77 21.42 -48.23
C ILE A 309 -8.55 22.90 -48.59
N ARG A 310 -8.71 23.81 -47.62
CA ARG A 310 -8.45 25.26 -47.80
C ARG A 310 -6.98 25.52 -48.17
N LEU A 311 -6.04 24.77 -47.60
CA LEU A 311 -4.61 24.86 -47.90
C LEU A 311 -4.34 24.43 -49.35
N ALA A 312 -4.79 23.24 -49.77
CA ALA A 312 -4.61 22.75 -51.14
C ALA A 312 -5.27 23.64 -52.20
N LEU A 313 -6.40 24.29 -51.88
CA LEU A 313 -7.03 25.29 -52.75
C LEU A 313 -6.18 26.57 -52.88
N ASN A 314 -5.49 26.99 -51.81
CA ASN A 314 -4.60 28.14 -51.83
C ASN A 314 -3.27 27.83 -52.54
N GLU A 315 -2.69 26.65 -52.36
CA GLU A 315 -1.52 26.18 -53.13
C GLU A 315 -1.82 26.19 -54.63
N LYS A 316 -2.94 25.57 -55.05
CA LYS A 316 -3.38 25.58 -56.45
C LYS A 316 -3.66 27.00 -56.99
N LYS A 317 -4.03 27.95 -56.13
CA LYS A 317 -4.18 29.37 -56.50
C LYS A 317 -2.83 30.05 -56.67
N ILE A 318 -1.84 29.73 -55.85
CA ILE A 318 -0.45 30.19 -55.98
C ILE A 318 0.16 29.64 -57.27
N ASP A 319 0.01 28.35 -57.57
CA ASP A 319 0.47 27.73 -58.83
C ASP A 319 -0.07 28.45 -60.07
N ASN A 320 -1.35 28.83 -60.05
CA ASN A 320 -1.99 29.53 -61.16
C ASN A 320 -1.49 30.97 -61.29
N LEU A 321 -1.34 31.70 -60.17
CA LEU A 321 -0.80 33.06 -60.16
C LEU A 321 0.68 33.08 -60.57
N GLN A 322 1.46 32.06 -60.19
CA GLN A 322 2.84 31.89 -60.62
C GLN A 322 2.91 31.69 -62.14
N LYS A 323 2.11 30.78 -62.72
CA LYS A 323 2.04 30.59 -64.18
C LYS A 323 1.64 31.86 -64.92
N GLU A 324 0.67 32.62 -64.39
CA GLU A 324 0.26 33.91 -64.98
C GLU A 324 1.38 34.96 -64.89
N SER A 325 2.16 34.95 -63.80
CA SER A 325 3.34 35.80 -63.61
C SER A 325 4.50 35.41 -64.54
N ASP A 326 4.75 34.12 -64.74
CA ASP A 326 5.76 33.59 -65.65
C ASP A 326 5.40 33.91 -67.10
N GLU A 327 4.13 33.73 -67.49
CA GLU A 327 3.61 34.18 -68.80
C GLU A 327 3.80 35.68 -69.01
N LYS A 328 3.48 36.51 -68.02
CA LYS A 328 3.69 37.96 -68.08
C LYS A 328 5.18 38.29 -68.20
N THR A 329 6.04 37.60 -67.46
CA THR A 329 7.49 37.80 -67.48
C THR A 329 8.06 37.45 -68.86
N ASN A 330 7.66 36.32 -69.44
CA ASN A 330 8.05 35.92 -70.79
C ASN A 330 7.59 36.94 -71.85
N LYS A 331 6.37 37.46 -71.75
CA LYS A 331 5.86 38.52 -72.64
C LYS A 331 6.67 39.82 -72.52
N HIS A 332 7.05 40.23 -71.30
CA HIS A 332 7.91 41.41 -71.10
C HIS A 332 9.34 41.18 -71.61
N GLN A 333 9.90 39.99 -71.43
CA GLN A 333 11.23 39.63 -71.99
C GLN A 333 11.22 39.67 -73.53
N GLN A 334 10.16 39.16 -74.17
CA GLN A 334 10.01 39.21 -75.62
C GLN A 334 9.96 40.66 -76.13
N VAL A 335 9.14 41.53 -75.52
CA VAL A 335 9.03 42.95 -75.89
C VAL A 335 10.34 43.72 -75.61
N LEU A 336 11.06 43.38 -74.52
CA LEU A 336 12.37 43.97 -74.22
C LEU A 336 13.40 43.59 -75.28
N GLU A 337 13.45 42.33 -75.73
CA GLU A 337 14.41 41.90 -76.74
C GLU A 337 14.07 42.46 -78.13
N GLU A 338 12.78 42.52 -78.49
CA GLU A 338 12.32 43.21 -79.72
C GLU A 338 12.72 44.70 -79.71
N THR A 339 12.48 45.40 -78.58
CA THR A 339 12.87 46.80 -78.39
C THR A 339 14.40 46.98 -78.42
N ARG A 340 15.16 46.04 -77.85
CA ARG A 340 16.63 46.03 -77.86
C ARG A 340 17.17 45.87 -79.28
N ILE A 341 16.61 44.95 -80.06
CA ILE A 341 16.95 44.71 -81.46
C ILE A 341 16.66 45.97 -82.29
N ASP A 342 15.50 46.61 -82.10
CA ASP A 342 15.14 47.83 -82.83
C ASP A 342 15.97 49.06 -82.41
N ALA A 343 16.34 49.18 -81.14
CA ALA A 343 17.31 50.17 -80.69
C ALA A 343 18.68 49.94 -81.34
N GLN A 344 19.13 48.68 -81.46
CA GLN A 344 20.41 48.34 -82.10
C GLN A 344 20.38 48.59 -83.62
N LYS A 345 19.25 48.37 -84.31
CA LYS A 345 19.06 48.78 -85.72
C LYS A 345 19.20 50.30 -85.87
N LYS A 346 18.55 51.08 -84.98
CA LYS A 346 18.61 52.56 -84.99
C LYS A 346 20.01 53.09 -84.67
N ILE A 347 20.74 52.47 -83.75
CA ILE A 347 22.15 52.81 -83.47
C ILE A 347 22.98 52.64 -84.75
N LYS A 348 22.89 51.50 -85.45
CA LYS A 348 23.60 51.30 -86.73
C LYS A 348 23.24 52.33 -87.79
N GLN A 349 21.95 52.65 -87.95
CA GLN A 349 21.51 53.69 -88.88
C GLN A 349 22.06 55.08 -88.52
N CYS A 350 22.19 55.39 -87.23
CA CYS A 350 22.86 56.61 -86.76
C CYS A 350 24.38 56.57 -86.96
N GLU A 351 25.03 55.42 -86.78
CA GLU A 351 26.47 55.23 -87.06
C GLU A 351 26.77 55.41 -88.56
N GLU A 352 25.95 54.81 -89.43
CA GLU A 352 25.99 54.98 -90.89
C GLU A 352 25.80 56.46 -91.28
N ALA A 353 24.79 57.14 -90.71
CA ALA A 353 24.53 58.56 -90.96
C ALA A 353 25.62 59.49 -90.41
N MET A 354 26.22 59.17 -89.25
CA MET A 354 27.36 59.93 -88.71
C MET A 354 28.60 59.76 -89.59
N GLY A 355 28.85 58.57 -90.15
CA GLY A 355 29.94 58.35 -91.10
C GLY A 355 29.80 59.19 -92.37
N VAL A 356 28.59 59.32 -92.91
CA VAL A 356 28.30 60.23 -94.03
C VAL A 356 28.57 61.69 -93.64
N LEU A 357 28.05 62.15 -92.50
CA LEU A 357 28.23 63.53 -92.04
C LEU A 357 29.69 63.87 -91.68
N GLN A 358 30.49 62.89 -91.23
CA GLN A 358 31.92 63.08 -91.03
C GLN A 358 32.66 63.27 -92.37
N ASN A 359 32.36 62.44 -93.36
CA ASN A 359 32.91 62.57 -94.71
C ASN A 359 32.54 63.92 -95.36
N ASP A 360 31.27 64.34 -95.26
CA ASP A 360 30.82 65.66 -95.72
C ASP A 360 31.54 66.82 -94.99
N ASN A 361 31.77 66.70 -93.68
CA ASN A 361 32.47 67.71 -92.90
C ASN A 361 33.98 67.77 -93.23
N GLU A 362 34.63 66.63 -93.50
CA GLU A 362 36.01 66.59 -94.01
C GLU A 362 36.13 67.27 -95.39
N GLN A 363 35.15 67.05 -96.27
CA GLN A 363 35.07 67.75 -97.56
C GLN A 363 34.88 69.27 -97.38
N LEU A 364 33.98 69.69 -96.49
CA LEU A 364 33.77 71.11 -96.17
C LEU A 364 34.99 71.77 -95.51
N GLU A 365 35.77 71.06 -94.69
CA GLU A 365 37.03 71.56 -94.13
C GLU A 365 38.09 71.76 -95.22
N GLN A 366 38.16 70.87 -96.22
CA GLN A 366 39.02 71.04 -97.40
C GLN A 366 38.63 72.31 -98.19
N GLU A 367 37.35 72.49 -98.54
CA GLU A 367 36.87 73.68 -99.25
C GLU A 367 37.12 74.99 -98.47
N LYS A 368 36.85 74.97 -97.17
CA LYS A 368 37.08 76.07 -96.21
C LYS A 368 38.57 76.44 -96.09
N SER A 369 39.48 75.47 -96.23
CA SER A 369 40.92 75.73 -96.26
C SER A 369 41.32 76.53 -97.52
N ALA A 370 40.86 76.11 -98.69
CA ALA A 370 41.11 76.79 -99.98
C ALA A 370 40.48 78.20 -100.03
N LEU A 371 39.29 78.39 -99.44
CA LEU A 371 38.65 79.70 -99.36
C LEU A 371 39.37 80.67 -98.41
N LYS A 372 39.95 80.19 -97.30
CA LYS A 372 40.79 81.01 -96.41
C LYS A 372 42.05 81.52 -97.10
N GLU A 373 42.64 80.73 -98.00
CA GLU A 373 43.81 81.14 -98.77
C GLU A 373 43.50 82.26 -99.76
N ARG A 374 42.36 82.18 -100.47
CA ARG A 374 41.84 83.29 -101.30
C ARG A 374 41.59 84.56 -100.50
N LEU A 375 40.94 84.47 -99.32
CA LEU A 375 40.51 85.66 -98.58
C LEU A 375 41.70 86.49 -98.08
N LYS A 376 42.83 85.86 -97.70
CA LYS A 376 44.08 86.56 -97.33
C LYS A 376 44.67 87.44 -98.44
N GLN A 377 44.35 87.20 -99.71
CA GLN A 377 44.91 87.95 -100.84
C GLN A 377 44.18 89.28 -101.10
N LEU A 378 42.94 89.45 -100.59
CA LEU A 378 42.08 90.60 -100.91
C LEU A 378 42.16 91.78 -99.93
N THR A 379 42.61 91.57 -98.69
CA THR A 379 42.50 92.57 -97.60
C THR A 379 43.47 93.77 -97.70
N LYS A 380 44.13 94.00 -98.85
CA LYS A 380 45.22 94.98 -98.98
C LYS A 380 44.81 96.36 -99.54
N THR A 381 43.56 96.56 -99.96
CA THR A 381 43.21 97.73 -100.81
C THR A 381 41.96 98.51 -100.39
N LYS A 382 42.18 99.51 -99.52
CA LYS A 382 41.36 100.72 -99.25
C LYS A 382 39.99 100.55 -98.55
N LEU A 383 39.57 101.65 -97.93
CA LEU A 383 38.72 101.74 -96.75
C LEU A 383 37.70 102.90 -96.86
N VAL A 384 36.49 102.71 -96.32
CA VAL A 384 35.64 103.68 -95.56
C VAL A 384 34.90 104.87 -96.21
N ASP A 385 33.66 105.05 -95.71
CA ASP A 385 32.97 106.31 -95.32
C ASP A 385 32.00 105.98 -94.12
N ASP A 386 31.13 106.88 -93.63
CA ASP A 386 30.13 106.66 -92.53
C ASP A 386 28.74 106.17 -93.07
N ILE A 387 27.50 106.49 -92.63
CA ILE A 387 26.89 107.64 -91.91
C ILE A 387 25.88 107.16 -90.82
N MET A 388 26.11 107.56 -89.56
CA MET A 388 25.16 107.61 -88.40
C MET A 388 24.59 106.28 -87.83
N GLN A 389 24.38 106.10 -86.51
CA GLN A 389 24.31 106.99 -85.31
C GLN A 389 24.56 106.12 -84.02
N LYS A 390 24.57 106.52 -82.72
CA LYS A 390 24.19 107.75 -81.96
C LYS A 390 25.09 107.94 -80.69
N LYS A 391 24.52 108.12 -79.48
CA LYS A 391 25.15 108.35 -78.14
C LYS A 391 24.18 107.85 -77.03
N GLY A 392 24.50 107.60 -75.74
CA GLY A 392 25.73 107.76 -74.91
C GLY A 392 25.65 108.96 -73.92
N GLY A 393 25.90 108.88 -72.59
CA GLY A 393 26.24 107.74 -71.69
C GLY A 393 26.63 108.21 -70.25
N ALA A 394 27.24 107.31 -69.44
CA ALA A 394 27.99 107.53 -68.16
C ALA A 394 27.32 107.59 -66.75
N THR A 395 27.66 106.58 -65.91
CA THR A 395 27.93 106.50 -64.44
C THR A 395 27.51 107.57 -63.39
N GLN A 396 26.92 107.16 -62.25
CA GLN A 396 27.60 107.06 -60.91
C GLN A 396 26.73 106.51 -59.74
N LYS A 397 27.39 105.81 -58.79
CA LYS A 397 27.15 105.63 -57.31
C LYS A 397 25.73 105.64 -56.69
N THR A 398 25.49 104.64 -55.80
CA THR A 398 25.19 104.82 -54.35
C THR A 398 25.36 103.51 -53.56
N SER A 399 25.37 103.58 -52.22
CA SER A 399 25.47 102.44 -51.29
C SER A 399 24.11 102.08 -50.68
N GLY A 400 23.91 100.81 -50.29
CA GLY A 400 22.74 100.33 -49.52
C GLY A 400 22.94 98.88 -49.05
N LEU A 401 22.48 98.53 -47.85
CA LEU A 401 22.80 97.28 -47.16
C LEU A 401 21.61 96.87 -46.25
N LEU A 402 21.46 95.56 -45.99
CA LEU A 402 20.41 94.92 -45.15
C LEU A 402 19.02 94.89 -45.85
N SER A 403 18.14 93.90 -45.67
CA SER A 403 18.06 92.85 -44.63
C SER A 403 17.49 91.52 -45.15
N PRO A 404 17.89 90.39 -44.54
CA PRO A 404 17.00 89.25 -44.31
C PRO A 404 16.69 89.10 -42.81
N THR A 405 15.41 89.08 -42.45
CA THR A 405 14.91 88.92 -41.08
C THR A 405 13.60 88.11 -41.13
N SER A 406 13.25 87.21 -40.23
CA SER A 406 13.91 86.41 -39.19
C SER A 406 12.79 86.04 -38.22
N ASP A 407 12.59 84.74 -37.99
CA ASP A 407 12.31 84.14 -36.68
C ASP A 407 12.20 82.62 -36.89
N GLY A 408 12.62 81.74 -35.98
CA GLY A 408 13.31 81.95 -34.70
C GLY A 408 13.00 80.77 -33.76
N GLY A 409 13.96 80.08 -33.13
CA GLY A 409 15.41 80.09 -33.31
C GLY A 409 16.07 78.96 -32.48
N MET A 410 17.42 78.92 -32.50
CA MET A 410 18.32 78.64 -31.35
C MET A 410 18.29 77.25 -30.66
N SER A 411 19.41 76.62 -30.27
CA SER A 411 20.83 77.03 -30.28
C SER A 411 21.84 75.87 -30.42
N LEU A 412 23.10 76.22 -30.66
CA LEU A 412 24.32 75.41 -30.86
C LEU A 412 25.20 75.40 -29.58
N GLN A 413 26.35 74.73 -29.44
CA GLN A 413 26.90 73.42 -29.88
C GLN A 413 28.39 73.31 -29.37
N ARG A 414 28.85 72.13 -28.90
CA ARG A 414 30.29 71.76 -28.64
C ARG A 414 31.01 72.59 -27.51
N GLN A 415 32.18 72.22 -26.94
CA GLN A 415 33.01 71.00 -26.98
C GLN A 415 33.86 70.80 -25.69
N LEU A 416 34.15 69.53 -25.35
CA LEU A 416 35.35 68.95 -24.70
C LEU A 416 36.24 69.70 -23.66
N SER A 417 36.56 68.96 -22.59
CA SER A 417 37.91 68.66 -22.01
C SER A 417 38.40 69.25 -20.66
N SER A 418 38.87 68.30 -19.82
CA SER A 418 39.97 68.31 -18.81
C SER A 418 39.95 69.13 -17.49
N SER A 419 39.66 68.42 -16.38
CA SER A 419 40.63 68.00 -15.32
C SER A 419 40.94 68.81 -14.03
N TYR A 420 41.02 68.03 -12.93
CA TYR A 420 41.87 68.09 -11.71
C TYR A 420 41.60 69.08 -10.53
N ASN A 421 41.00 68.51 -9.47
CA ASN A 421 41.39 68.43 -8.04
C ASN A 421 41.55 69.64 -7.07
N ASN A 422 40.98 69.40 -5.85
CA ASN A 422 41.43 69.77 -4.49
C ASN A 422 41.40 71.29 -4.09
N GLU A 423 41.22 71.70 -2.81
CA GLU A 423 41.06 70.95 -1.54
C GLU A 423 40.31 71.77 -0.45
N GLY A 424 39.80 71.09 0.59
CA GLY A 424 39.72 71.64 1.96
C GLY A 424 38.41 72.24 2.49
N MET A 425 37.80 71.58 3.50
CA MET A 425 37.39 72.21 4.78
C MET A 425 37.01 71.15 5.83
N THR A 426 37.77 71.05 6.92
CA THR A 426 37.57 70.02 7.97
C THR A 426 36.49 70.42 8.99
N GLY A 427 35.24 70.49 8.55
CA GLY A 427 34.08 70.79 9.41
C GLY A 427 32.83 69.93 9.19
N SER A 428 32.77 69.13 8.12
CA SER A 428 31.57 68.35 7.75
C SER A 428 31.49 66.99 8.45
N THR A 429 32.65 66.34 8.67
CA THR A 429 32.72 64.90 8.99
C THR A 429 32.09 64.50 10.32
N VAL A 430 32.20 65.35 11.36
CA VAL A 430 31.56 65.09 12.67
C VAL A 430 30.03 65.12 12.53
N ASN A 431 29.50 66.16 11.87
CA ASN A 431 28.06 66.28 11.61
C ASN A 431 27.56 65.15 10.69
N GLU A 432 28.33 64.73 9.69
CA GLU A 432 27.94 63.61 8.81
C GLU A 432 27.95 62.26 9.54
N GLN A 433 28.92 62.00 10.43
CA GLN A 433 28.92 60.79 11.27
C GLN A 433 27.78 60.80 12.29
N GLU A 434 27.52 61.94 12.95
CA GLU A 434 26.41 62.08 13.89
C GLU A 434 25.04 61.95 13.18
N VAL A 435 24.87 62.57 12.01
CA VAL A 435 23.68 62.39 11.16
C VAL A 435 23.55 60.96 10.64
N ALA A 436 24.64 60.25 10.35
CA ALA A 436 24.59 58.83 9.97
C ALA A 436 24.16 57.94 11.14
N VAL A 437 24.68 58.17 12.35
CA VAL A 437 24.26 57.46 13.56
C VAL A 437 22.78 57.76 13.89
N LEU A 438 22.35 59.02 13.82
CA LEU A 438 20.96 59.42 14.03
C LEU A 438 20.01 58.85 12.97
N ARG A 439 20.46 58.72 11.71
CA ARG A 439 19.68 58.01 10.66
C ARG A 439 19.55 56.52 10.98
N ASN A 440 20.60 55.87 11.47
CA ASN A 440 20.56 54.45 11.86
C ASN A 440 19.70 54.21 13.11
N THR A 441 19.75 55.07 14.13
CA THR A 441 18.87 54.95 15.31
C THR A 441 17.42 55.25 14.96
N VAL A 442 17.14 56.23 14.10
CA VAL A 442 15.79 56.45 13.54
C VAL A 442 15.34 55.25 12.69
N HIS A 443 16.23 54.56 11.99
CA HIS A 443 15.88 53.32 11.28
C HIS A 443 15.52 52.19 12.26
N LEU A 444 16.35 51.91 13.27
CA LEU A 444 16.04 50.91 14.29
C LEU A 444 14.73 51.22 15.02
N LEU A 445 14.54 52.45 15.50
CA LEU A 445 13.31 52.86 16.19
C LEU A 445 12.08 52.78 15.29
N LYS A 446 12.24 53.01 13.98
CA LYS A 446 11.18 52.82 12.99
C LYS A 446 10.88 51.35 12.74
N ASP A 447 11.90 50.49 12.71
CA ASP A 447 11.73 49.04 12.53
C ASP A 447 11.13 48.40 13.79
N GLU A 448 11.55 48.81 14.99
CA GLU A 448 10.92 48.44 16.27
C GLU A 448 9.46 48.92 16.34
N LEU A 449 9.18 50.17 15.95
CA LEU A 449 7.81 50.70 15.89
C LEU A 449 6.98 49.92 14.86
N TRP A 450 7.55 49.51 13.73
CA TRP A 450 6.87 48.62 12.78
C TRP A 450 6.66 47.23 13.36
N GLN A 451 7.62 46.62 14.05
CA GLN A 451 7.43 45.32 14.71
C GLN A 451 6.38 45.40 15.82
N LEU A 452 6.36 46.46 16.64
CA LEU A 452 5.35 46.66 17.69
C LEU A 452 3.95 46.93 17.10
N LYS A 453 3.86 47.77 16.07
CA LYS A 453 2.59 48.07 15.37
C LYS A 453 2.05 46.86 14.61
N MET A 454 2.94 46.07 14.01
CA MET A 454 2.60 44.82 13.32
C MET A 454 2.50 43.63 14.28
N SER A 455 2.89 43.75 15.56
CA SER A 455 2.91 42.63 16.54
C SER A 455 1.52 41.99 16.69
N ARG A 456 0.46 42.80 16.66
CA ARG A 456 -0.91 42.30 16.68
C ARG A 456 -1.25 41.51 15.41
N THR A 457 -0.93 42.05 14.24
CA THR A 457 -1.24 41.41 12.94
C THR A 457 -0.33 40.22 12.65
N THR A 458 0.93 40.20 13.10
CA THR A 458 1.77 38.99 13.05
C THR A 458 1.31 37.95 14.07
N SER A 459 0.84 38.35 15.26
CA SER A 459 0.19 37.43 16.20
C SER A 459 -1.14 36.88 15.68
N GLU A 460 -1.88 37.64 14.87
CA GLU A 460 -3.12 37.17 14.22
C GLU A 460 -2.81 36.29 12.99
N LEU A 461 -1.76 36.59 12.20
CA LEU A 461 -1.29 35.71 11.12
C LEU A 461 -0.61 34.43 11.61
N SER A 462 0.15 34.46 12.72
CA SER A 462 0.86 33.27 13.23
C SER A 462 -0.06 32.22 13.85
N LYS A 463 -1.36 32.53 13.99
CA LYS A 463 -2.42 31.59 14.36
C LYS A 463 -3.01 30.86 13.13
N LEU A 464 -2.64 31.27 11.91
CA LEU A 464 -3.09 30.62 10.68
C LEU A 464 -2.13 29.48 10.29
N PRO A 465 -2.63 28.33 9.81
CA PRO A 465 -1.79 27.24 9.35
C PRO A 465 -0.89 27.64 8.18
N MET A 466 0.43 27.43 8.31
CA MET A 466 1.41 27.68 7.26
C MET A 466 1.41 26.55 6.22
N PRO A 467 1.28 26.85 4.91
CA PRO A 467 1.41 25.85 3.85
C PRO A 467 2.87 25.39 3.72
N GLN A 468 3.13 24.10 3.88
CA GLN A 468 4.45 23.52 3.68
C GLN A 468 4.74 23.24 2.19
N LYS A 469 6.02 23.14 1.81
CA LYS A 469 6.47 22.79 0.46
C LYS A 469 7.38 21.57 0.50
N ASP A 470 6.93 20.48 -0.09
CA ASP A 470 7.65 19.19 -0.10
C ASP A 470 8.87 19.25 -1.03
N THR A 471 10.05 19.44 -0.43
CA THR A 471 11.32 19.68 -1.15
C THR A 471 12.24 18.45 -1.17
N LYS A 472 11.77 17.28 -0.71
CA LYS A 472 12.56 16.04 -0.57
C LYS A 472 11.93 14.79 -1.21
N THR A 473 11.10 14.95 -2.24
CA THR A 473 10.37 13.85 -2.87
C THR A 473 11.24 12.85 -3.65
N THR A 474 12.47 13.21 -4.02
CA THR A 474 13.36 12.35 -4.84
C THR A 474 13.96 11.18 -4.08
N GLU A 475 14.55 11.39 -2.90
CA GLU A 475 15.14 10.30 -2.10
C GLU A 475 14.08 9.26 -1.67
N ILE A 476 12.87 9.74 -1.35
CA ILE A 476 11.71 8.90 -1.01
C ILE A 476 11.32 8.04 -2.22
N ALA A 477 11.29 8.62 -3.43
CA ALA A 477 11.00 7.88 -4.65
C ALA A 477 12.07 6.82 -4.97
N ASP A 478 13.36 7.10 -4.73
CA ASP A 478 14.43 6.11 -4.92
C ASP A 478 14.40 4.99 -3.87
N ILE A 479 14.05 5.29 -2.62
CA ILE A 479 13.82 4.27 -1.57
C ILE A 479 12.60 3.41 -1.92
N TYR A 480 11.49 4.01 -2.37
CA TYR A 480 10.29 3.31 -2.80
C TYR A 480 10.55 2.41 -4.03
N LYS A 481 11.30 2.90 -5.01
CA LYS A 481 11.76 2.14 -6.18
C LYS A 481 12.70 0.98 -5.80
N SER A 482 13.58 1.19 -4.82
CA SER A 482 14.46 0.13 -4.30
C SER A 482 13.66 -0.95 -3.54
N SER A 483 12.67 -0.54 -2.75
CA SER A 483 11.78 -1.43 -2.01
C SER A 483 10.92 -2.28 -2.95
N THR A 484 10.28 -1.66 -3.95
CA THR A 484 9.45 -2.38 -4.93
C THR A 484 10.25 -3.35 -5.82
N LEU A 485 11.52 -3.05 -6.12
CA LEU A 485 12.42 -4.01 -6.78
C LEU A 485 12.73 -5.23 -5.89
N LEU A 486 13.04 -5.02 -4.61
CA LEU A 486 13.28 -6.12 -3.65
C LEU A 486 12.02 -6.98 -3.46
N LEU A 487 10.85 -6.36 -3.38
CA LEU A 487 9.56 -7.04 -3.23
C LEU A 487 9.24 -7.92 -4.46
N ASN A 488 9.55 -7.45 -5.66
CA ASN A 488 9.45 -8.24 -6.88
C ASN A 488 10.48 -9.39 -6.94
N ASP A 489 11.72 -9.19 -6.50
CA ASP A 489 12.72 -10.27 -6.45
C ASP A 489 12.32 -11.36 -5.43
N LEU A 490 11.75 -10.97 -4.29
CA LEU A 490 11.13 -11.89 -3.32
C LEU A 490 10.02 -12.73 -3.96
N PHE A 491 9.02 -12.10 -4.58
CA PHE A 491 7.94 -12.83 -5.24
C PHE A 491 8.47 -13.74 -6.36
N SER A 492 9.47 -13.30 -7.13
CA SER A 492 10.11 -14.14 -8.15
C SER A 492 10.85 -15.34 -7.56
N THR A 493 11.56 -15.15 -6.44
CA THR A 493 12.33 -16.19 -5.76
C THR A 493 11.42 -17.21 -5.06
N ILE A 494 10.27 -16.77 -4.53
CA ILE A 494 9.24 -17.64 -3.96
C ILE A 494 8.51 -18.42 -5.07
N ALA A 495 8.04 -17.75 -6.14
CA ALA A 495 7.29 -18.38 -7.22
C ALA A 495 8.10 -19.43 -8.01
N ASN A 496 9.42 -19.23 -8.14
CA ASN A 496 10.32 -20.19 -8.80
C ASN A 496 10.79 -21.34 -7.90
N TYR A 497 10.39 -21.39 -6.62
CA TYR A 497 10.88 -22.39 -5.67
C TYR A 497 10.14 -23.74 -5.78
N LYS A 498 10.62 -24.61 -6.68
CA LYS A 498 10.16 -26.02 -6.79
C LYS A 498 11.23 -27.00 -6.29
N ILE A 499 10.96 -27.65 -5.16
CA ILE A 499 11.78 -28.73 -4.60
C ILE A 499 11.47 -30.05 -5.34
N THR A 500 12.12 -30.27 -6.47
CA THR A 500 12.11 -31.56 -7.18
C THR A 500 13.50 -31.90 -7.75
N GLY A 501 13.80 -33.19 -7.89
CA GLY A 501 15.07 -33.72 -8.42
C GLY A 501 16.18 -33.91 -7.38
N GLU A 502 17.24 -34.63 -7.77
CA GLU A 502 18.28 -35.22 -6.91
C GLU A 502 19.23 -34.23 -6.19
N ASN A 503 18.95 -32.92 -6.23
CA ASN A 503 19.78 -31.87 -5.63
C ASN A 503 19.00 -30.96 -4.65
N VAL A 504 18.14 -31.59 -3.83
CA VAL A 504 17.32 -30.90 -2.82
C VAL A 504 18.16 -30.06 -1.86
N ALA A 505 19.24 -30.61 -1.30
CA ALA A 505 20.09 -29.91 -0.32
C ALA A 505 20.71 -28.63 -0.90
N VAL A 506 21.30 -28.71 -2.10
CA VAL A 506 21.91 -27.56 -2.79
C VAL A 506 20.87 -26.47 -3.12
N LYS A 507 19.67 -26.86 -3.57
CA LYS A 507 18.56 -25.92 -3.81
C LYS A 507 18.11 -25.24 -2.51
N GLN A 508 18.01 -25.98 -1.42
CA GLN A 508 17.59 -25.46 -0.11
C GLN A 508 18.63 -24.53 0.51
N GLU A 509 19.92 -24.84 0.38
CA GLU A 509 21.02 -23.99 0.85
C GLU A 509 21.16 -22.72 0.00
N LEU A 510 21.02 -22.81 -1.32
CA LEU A 510 20.95 -21.64 -2.21
C LEU A 510 19.77 -20.71 -1.86
N MET A 511 18.60 -21.27 -1.54
CA MET A 511 17.44 -20.47 -1.09
C MET A 511 17.73 -19.80 0.26
N ARG A 512 18.32 -20.51 1.23
CA ARG A 512 18.74 -19.93 2.52
C ARG A 512 19.77 -18.81 2.36
N SER A 513 20.70 -18.94 1.41
CA SER A 513 21.68 -17.90 1.07
C SER A 513 21.00 -16.66 0.48
N LYS A 514 20.11 -16.86 -0.50
CA LYS A 514 19.29 -15.77 -1.08
C LYS A 514 18.44 -15.06 -0.03
N MET A 515 17.73 -15.79 0.83
CA MET A 515 16.85 -15.19 1.83
C MET A 515 17.63 -14.29 2.79
N LYS A 516 18.79 -14.75 3.30
CA LYS A 516 19.68 -13.94 4.13
C LYS A 516 20.16 -12.64 3.45
N LEU A 517 20.44 -12.69 2.15
CA LEU A 517 20.82 -11.50 1.38
C LEU A 517 19.65 -10.52 1.27
N VAL A 518 18.42 -11.03 1.07
CA VAL A 518 17.22 -10.21 1.08
C VAL A 518 16.98 -9.60 2.46
N ASP A 519 17.04 -10.37 3.54
CA ASP A 519 16.90 -9.87 4.92
C ASP A 519 17.89 -8.72 5.20
N GLN A 520 19.15 -8.88 4.77
CA GLN A 520 20.19 -7.87 4.93
C GLN A 520 19.93 -6.61 4.09
N THR A 521 19.43 -6.75 2.86
CA THR A 521 19.06 -5.60 2.01
C THR A 521 17.80 -4.89 2.50
N ALA A 522 16.82 -5.63 3.02
CA ALA A 522 15.63 -5.08 3.67
C ALA A 522 15.99 -4.30 4.96
N PHE A 523 16.89 -4.84 5.79
CA PHE A 523 17.42 -4.13 6.97
C PHE A 523 18.12 -2.82 6.60
N ASN A 524 18.94 -2.83 5.55
CA ASN A 524 19.63 -1.65 5.04
C ASN A 524 18.65 -0.60 4.47
N LEU A 525 17.61 -1.03 3.73
CA LEU A 525 16.56 -0.14 3.24
C LEU A 525 15.72 0.45 4.38
N ASN A 526 15.37 -0.35 5.39
CA ASN A 526 14.66 0.14 6.58
C ASN A 526 15.51 1.17 7.34
N THR A 527 16.82 0.94 7.48
CA THR A 527 17.73 1.90 8.11
C THR A 527 17.77 3.22 7.32
N ARG A 528 17.94 3.17 6.00
CA ARG A 528 17.89 4.35 5.12
C ARG A 528 16.54 5.06 5.14
N LEU A 529 15.43 4.34 5.27
CA LEU A 529 14.08 4.90 5.37
C LEU A 529 13.92 5.68 6.68
N ASN A 530 14.32 5.10 7.82
CA ASN A 530 14.30 5.78 9.11
C ASN A 530 15.21 7.02 9.12
N GLU A 531 16.42 6.92 8.55
CA GLU A 531 17.33 8.06 8.41
C GLU A 531 16.72 9.16 7.52
N CYS A 532 16.21 8.85 6.33
CA CYS A 532 15.55 9.82 5.45
C CYS A 532 14.33 10.47 6.14
N GLN A 533 13.44 9.66 6.72
CA GLN A 533 12.23 10.09 7.44
C GLN A 533 12.55 11.06 8.59
N SER A 534 13.65 10.82 9.32
CA SER A 534 14.11 11.74 10.36
C SER A 534 14.51 13.12 9.83
N THR A 535 14.99 13.23 8.58
CA THR A 535 15.44 14.51 7.99
C THR A 535 14.36 15.29 7.23
N ILE A 536 13.17 14.72 7.04
CA ILE A 536 12.08 15.38 6.28
C ILE A 536 11.44 16.51 7.11
N LEU A 537 11.25 16.29 8.41
CA LEU A 537 10.64 17.27 9.31
C LEU A 537 11.71 18.15 9.98
N PRO A 538 11.50 19.47 10.10
CA PRO A 538 12.42 20.35 10.83
C PRO A 538 12.32 20.07 12.35
N GLY A 539 13.39 19.53 12.94
CA GLY A 539 13.48 19.26 14.39
C GLY A 539 13.34 17.79 14.83
N SER A 540 13.10 16.86 13.89
CA SER A 540 13.03 15.41 14.17
C SER A 540 14.39 14.72 14.31
N THR A 541 15.51 15.43 14.10
CA THR A 541 16.87 14.90 14.31
C THR A 541 17.65 15.65 15.38
N ILE A 542 18.34 14.90 16.24
CA ILE A 542 19.45 15.36 17.07
C ILE A 542 20.74 15.12 16.28
N GLN A 543 21.42 16.19 15.87
CA GLN A 543 22.76 16.07 15.28
C GLN A 543 23.80 16.01 16.41
N THR A 544 24.68 15.01 16.34
CA THR A 544 25.90 14.93 17.18
C THR A 544 27.13 14.97 16.29
N THR A 545 28.30 15.26 16.86
CA THR A 545 29.57 15.41 16.13
C THR A 545 30.01 14.17 15.34
N MET A 546 29.41 12.99 15.60
CA MET A 546 29.77 11.71 14.97
C MET A 546 28.62 11.07 14.18
N LYS A 547 27.36 11.21 14.60
CA LYS A 547 26.18 10.70 13.87
C LYS A 547 24.90 11.50 14.18
N THR A 548 23.98 11.53 13.22
CA THR A 548 22.60 12.02 13.38
C THR A 548 21.70 10.94 13.98
N PHE A 549 20.91 11.29 15.00
CA PHE A 549 19.95 10.40 15.65
C PHE A 549 18.53 10.97 15.55
N SER A 550 17.51 10.10 15.49
CA SER A 550 16.11 10.52 15.59
C SER A 550 15.81 11.07 16.99
N ASN A 551 15.01 12.15 17.04
CA ASN A 551 14.54 12.76 18.27
C ASN A 551 13.62 11.79 19.05
N PRO A 552 13.85 11.53 20.36
CA PRO A 552 13.01 10.62 21.15
C PRO A 552 11.52 10.94 21.20
N GLN A 553 11.11 12.19 20.96
CA GLN A 553 9.69 12.55 20.81
C GLN A 553 9.15 12.14 19.45
N PHE A 554 9.95 12.29 18.39
CA PHE A 554 9.59 11.89 17.02
C PHE A 554 9.42 10.37 16.90
N SER A 555 10.35 9.59 17.49
CA SER A 555 10.22 8.13 17.55
C SER A 555 8.99 7.68 18.34
N LYS A 556 8.57 8.42 19.37
CA LYS A 556 7.31 8.14 20.10
C LYS A 556 6.09 8.44 19.24
N SER A 557 6.04 9.56 18.53
CA SER A 557 4.92 9.88 17.63
C SER A 557 4.77 8.91 16.45
N LEU A 558 5.82 8.16 16.10
CA LEU A 558 5.77 7.08 15.11
C LEU A 558 5.23 5.75 15.67
N THR A 559 5.07 5.62 16.99
CA THR A 559 4.63 4.40 17.68
C THR A 559 3.44 4.64 18.62
N GLN A 560 2.82 5.83 18.56
CA GLN A 560 1.71 6.21 19.44
C GLN A 560 0.40 6.16 18.65
N ASP A 561 -0.34 5.07 18.84
CA ASP A 561 -1.68 4.90 18.25
C ASP A 561 -2.68 5.97 18.72
N ARG A 562 -3.75 6.11 17.95
CA ARG A 562 -4.86 7.03 18.21
C ARG A 562 -5.48 6.75 19.58
N GLN A 563 -5.38 7.71 20.50
CA GLN A 563 -5.98 7.61 21.83
C GLN A 563 -7.39 8.18 21.81
N LEU A 564 -8.38 7.41 22.26
CA LEU A 564 -9.76 7.85 22.43
C LEU A 564 -9.81 9.00 23.45
N ALA A 565 -10.11 10.21 22.99
CA ALA A 565 -10.03 11.42 23.82
C ALA A 565 -11.26 11.61 24.74
N ALA A 566 -12.46 11.37 24.20
CA ALA A 566 -13.74 11.39 24.92
C ALA A 566 -14.83 10.72 24.07
N GLU A 567 -15.91 10.28 24.71
CA GLU A 567 -17.14 9.83 24.06
C GLU A 567 -18.27 10.82 24.37
N ILE A 568 -18.99 11.29 23.35
CA ILE A 568 -20.03 12.33 23.50
C ILE A 568 -21.37 11.77 23.02
N HIS A 569 -22.29 11.53 23.96
CA HIS A 569 -23.64 11.08 23.67
C HIS A 569 -24.54 12.26 23.27
N LEU A 570 -25.01 12.28 22.02
CA LEU A 570 -25.93 13.29 21.50
C LEU A 570 -27.38 12.75 21.49
N PRO A 571 -28.37 13.45 22.08
CA PRO A 571 -29.74 12.97 22.15
C PRO A 571 -30.38 12.91 20.76
N GLY A 572 -30.85 11.72 20.37
CA GLY A 572 -31.55 11.47 19.11
C GLY A 572 -30.71 10.84 17.98
N VAL A 573 -29.42 10.57 18.20
CA VAL A 573 -28.53 9.94 17.20
C VAL A 573 -28.19 8.51 17.61
N ASN A 574 -28.74 7.53 16.90
CA ASN A 574 -28.53 6.08 17.15
C ASN A 574 -27.34 5.48 16.38
N THR A 575 -26.46 6.31 15.81
CA THR A 575 -25.31 5.88 14.99
C THR A 575 -24.03 6.54 15.49
N GLY A 576 -23.10 5.74 16.02
CA GLY A 576 -21.77 6.22 16.38
C GLY A 576 -20.94 6.61 15.14
N GLY A 577 -20.04 7.57 15.32
CA GLY A 577 -19.07 7.99 14.31
C GLY A 577 -17.82 8.54 14.98
N GLU A 578 -16.65 8.14 14.51
CA GLU A 578 -15.37 8.61 15.02
C GLU A 578 -14.97 9.94 14.36
N PHE A 579 -14.47 10.88 15.15
CA PHE A 579 -14.03 12.19 14.69
C PHE A 579 -12.60 12.48 15.18
N ASP A 580 -11.65 12.54 14.26
CA ASP A 580 -10.28 12.97 14.55
C ASP A 580 -10.26 14.46 14.93
N ILE A 581 -9.92 14.77 16.18
CA ILE A 581 -9.79 16.14 16.71
C ILE A 581 -8.38 16.41 17.23
N THR A 582 -7.87 17.63 17.03
CA THR A 582 -6.58 18.05 17.57
C THR A 582 -6.67 18.36 19.07
N GLN A 583 -5.53 18.33 19.77
CA GLN A 583 -5.50 18.64 21.21
C GLN A 583 -5.99 20.08 21.52
N GLU A 584 -5.85 21.02 20.58
CA GLU A 584 -6.37 22.39 20.74
C GLU A 584 -7.89 22.45 20.53
N GLN A 585 -8.43 21.71 19.56
CA GLN A 585 -9.88 21.57 19.37
C GLN A 585 -10.51 20.94 20.61
N TYR A 586 -9.94 19.84 21.13
CA TYR A 586 -10.38 19.21 22.38
C TYR A 586 -10.35 20.18 23.57
N ARG A 587 -9.26 20.95 23.74
CA ARG A 587 -9.14 22.01 24.76
C ARG A 587 -10.06 23.23 24.56
N THR A 588 -10.75 23.31 23.42
CA THR A 588 -11.73 24.37 23.13
C THR A 588 -13.13 23.84 23.42
N ILE A 589 -13.48 22.67 22.89
CA ILE A 589 -14.72 21.93 23.19
C ILE A 589 -14.90 21.76 24.70
N MET A 590 -13.87 21.31 25.42
CA MET A 590 -13.93 21.14 26.88
C MET A 590 -14.09 22.47 27.64
N ARG A 591 -13.64 23.60 27.07
CA ARG A 591 -13.80 24.93 27.70
C ARG A 591 -15.21 25.47 27.51
N GLU A 592 -15.80 25.26 26.33
CA GLU A 592 -17.16 25.66 26.01
C GLU A 592 -18.18 24.79 26.75
N ALA A 593 -17.94 23.47 26.85
CA ALA A 593 -18.77 22.55 27.64
C ALA A 593 -18.79 22.90 29.14
N ILE A 594 -17.64 23.23 29.73
CA ILE A 594 -17.54 23.66 31.15
C ILE A 594 -18.17 25.06 31.36
N GLY A 595 -18.31 25.87 30.31
CA GLY A 595 -19.00 27.17 30.35
C GLY A 595 -20.52 27.10 30.31
N CYS A 596 -21.12 25.91 30.27
CA CYS A 596 -22.57 25.68 30.20
C CYS A 596 -23.14 24.91 31.41
N VAL A 597 -22.42 24.93 32.55
CA VAL A 597 -22.80 24.32 33.84
C VAL A 597 -22.73 25.38 34.94
#